data_AF-A0A517VCZ9-F1
#
_entry.id   AF-A0A517VCZ9-F1
#
_cell.length_a   1.000
_cell.length_b   1.000
_cell.length_c   1.000
_cell.angle_alpha   90.00
_cell.angle_beta   90.00
_cell.angle_gamma   90.00
#
_symmetry.space_group_name_H-M   'P 1'
#
loop_
_entity.id
_entity.type
_entity.pdbx_description
1 polymer ?
#
loop_
_entity_poly.entity_id
_entity_poly.type
_entity_poly.pdbx_seq_one_letter_code
_entity_poly.pdbx_strand_id
1 'polypeptide(L)' 'MLLALLVTPLSAVPAVEPATQPARSGVEQAYAELWGRFVDSYGIIHDFVGDLPTPEDCRLGKPNAIGWWSPIEDGLR' A
#
# COMPACT_ATOMS: atom_id res chain seq x y z
N MET A 1 60.87 4.44 21.22
CA MET A 1 59.45 4.53 20.82
C MET A 1 58.84 3.15 20.93
N LEU A 2 57.98 2.91 21.93
CA LEU A 2 57.18 1.69 22.03
C LEU A 2 55.72 2.13 21.96
N LEU A 3 55.04 1.87 20.85
CA LEU A 3 53.65 2.22 20.65
C LEU A 3 52.79 1.04 21.15
N ALA A 4 52.18 1.18 22.33
CA ALA A 4 51.25 0.19 22.84
C ALA A 4 49.91 0.32 22.12
N LEU A 5 49.53 -0.68 21.31
CA LEU A 5 48.18 -0.79 20.77
C LEU A 5 47.23 -1.19 21.91
N LEU A 6 46.33 -0.27 22.28
CA LEU A 6 45.18 -0.57 23.12
C LEU A 6 44.14 -1.30 22.27
N VAL A 7 43.95 -2.60 22.50
CA VAL A 7 42.83 -3.37 21.96
C VAL A 7 41.64 -3.16 22.89
N THR A 8 40.63 -2.42 22.43
CA THR A 8 39.34 -2.31 23.12
C THR A 8 38.55 -3.59 22.92
N PRO A 9 38.02 -4.23 23.99
CA PRO A 9 37.16 -5.39 23.84
C PRO A 9 35.80 -4.96 23.30
N LEU A 10 35.38 -5.62 22.21
CA LEU A 10 34.04 -5.49 21.64
C LEU A 10 33.03 -6.07 22.65
N SER A 11 32.28 -5.22 23.34
CA SER A 11 31.15 -5.69 24.17
C SER A 11 30.08 -6.28 23.26
N ALA A 12 29.70 -7.53 23.54
CA ALA A 12 28.55 -8.16 22.90
C ALA A 12 27.27 -7.44 23.35
N VAL A 13 26.57 -6.84 22.40
CA VAL A 13 25.21 -6.31 22.62
C VAL A 13 24.28 -7.53 22.80
N PRO A 14 23.50 -7.62 23.88
CA PRO A 14 22.54 -8.70 24.02
C PRO A 14 21.53 -8.64 22.88
N ALA A 15 21.27 -9.79 22.26
CA ALA A 15 20.24 -9.91 21.23
C ALA A 15 18.88 -9.64 21.86
N VAL A 16 18.27 -8.50 21.52
CA VAL A 16 16.85 -8.25 21.78
C VAL A 16 16.06 -9.23 20.92
N GLU A 17 15.31 -10.14 21.54
CA GLU A 17 14.37 -10.97 20.79
C GLU A 17 13.29 -10.06 20.17
N PRO A 18 13.02 -10.19 18.86
CA PRO A 18 11.99 -9.40 18.22
C PRO A 18 10.64 -9.80 18.82
N ALA A 19 10.01 -8.86 19.52
CA ALA A 19 8.64 -9.00 20.02
C ALA A 19 7.72 -9.44 18.86
N THR A 20 7.21 -10.66 18.91
CA THR A 20 6.49 -11.30 17.80
C THR A 20 5.06 -10.78 17.62
N GLN A 21 4.60 -9.83 18.43
CA GLN A 21 3.18 -9.41 18.50
C GLN A 21 2.72 -8.09 17.82
N PRO A 22 3.50 -7.32 17.04
CA PRO A 22 2.95 -6.20 16.26
C PRO A 22 2.55 -6.54 14.82
N ALA A 23 3.01 -7.67 14.26
CA ALA A 23 2.81 -7.95 12.82
C ALA A 23 1.38 -8.39 12.49
N ARG A 24 0.78 -9.26 13.31
CA ARG A 24 -0.58 -9.78 13.06
C ARG A 24 -1.64 -8.68 13.14
N SER A 25 -1.55 -7.80 14.14
CA SER A 25 -2.45 -6.66 14.29
C SER A 25 -2.30 -5.65 13.15
N GLY A 26 -1.07 -5.42 12.66
CA GLY A 26 -0.83 -4.56 11.51
C GLY A 26 -1.46 -5.10 10.21
N VAL A 27 -1.39 -6.41 9.98
CA VAL A 27 -2.02 -7.06 8.81
C VAL A 27 -3.54 -6.95 8.88
N GLU A 28 -4.14 -7.21 10.04
CA GLU A 28 -5.60 -7.11 10.21
C GLU A 28 -6.11 -5.68 10.03
N GLN A 29 -5.35 -4.67 10.51
CA GLN A 29 -5.67 -3.26 10.28
C GLN A 29 -5.53 -2.85 8.82
N ALA A 30 -4.44 -3.26 8.16
CA ALA A 30 -4.24 -2.99 6.74
C ALA A 30 -5.35 -3.65 5.90
N TYR A 31 -5.74 -4.87 6.23
CA TYR A 31 -6.87 -5.55 5.60
C TYR A 31 -8.16 -4.75 5.74
N ALA A 32 -8.52 -4.34 6.97
CA ALA A 32 -9.76 -3.60 7.21
C ALA A 32 -9.81 -2.27 6.45
N GLU A 33 -8.70 -1.52 6.44
CA GLU A 33 -8.59 -0.22 5.75
C GLU A 33 -8.67 -0.39 4.23
N LEU A 34 -7.90 -1.32 3.65
CA LEU A 34 -7.89 -1.55 2.21
C LEU A 34 -9.23 -2.09 1.72
N TRP A 35 -9.80 -3.06 2.43
CA TRP A 35 -11.07 -3.67 2.07
C TRP A 35 -12.21 -2.66 2.16
N GLY A 36 -12.25 -1.86 3.23
CA GLY A 36 -13.30 -0.84 3.41
C GLY A 36 -13.23 0.31 2.40
N ARG A 37 -12.06 0.55 1.78
CA ARG A 37 -11.87 1.64 0.83
C ARG A 37 -12.00 1.23 -0.62
N PHE A 38 -11.49 0.07 -0.99
CA PHE A 38 -11.34 -0.32 -2.38
C PHE A 38 -12.26 -1.46 -2.80
N VAL A 39 -12.97 -2.11 -1.87
CA VAL A 39 -13.90 -3.19 -2.20
C VAL A 39 -15.33 -2.75 -1.92
N ASP A 40 -16.19 -2.80 -2.94
CA ASP A 40 -17.61 -2.43 -2.79
C ASP A 40 -18.49 -3.59 -2.27
N SER A 41 -19.79 -3.32 -2.12
CA SER A 41 -20.77 -4.30 -1.64
C SER A 41 -20.96 -5.51 -2.57
N TYR A 42 -20.51 -5.43 -3.82
CA TYR A 42 -20.54 -6.53 -4.79
C TYR A 42 -19.23 -7.33 -4.79
N GLY A 43 -18.24 -6.93 -4.00
CA GLY A 43 -16.92 -7.56 -3.97
C GLY A 43 -16.02 -7.14 -5.12
N ILE A 44 -16.35 -6.05 -5.82
CA ILE A 44 -15.51 -5.51 -6.90
C ILE A 44 -14.39 -4.68 -6.28
N ILE A 45 -13.16 -4.92 -6.75
CA ILE A 45 -11.98 -4.15 -6.37
C ILE A 45 -11.87 -2.95 -7.31
N HIS A 46 -11.87 -1.75 -6.74
CA HIS A 46 -11.66 -0.49 -7.44
C HIS A 46 -10.18 -0.12 -7.39
N ASP A 47 -9.56 0.15 -8.54
CA ASP A 47 -8.16 0.62 -8.58
C ASP A 47 -8.04 2.10 -8.16
N PHE A 48 -9.16 2.82 -8.10
CA PHE A 48 -9.24 4.24 -7.75
C PHE A 48 -10.48 4.52 -6.89
N VAL A 49 -10.33 5.40 -5.89
CA VAL A 49 -11.42 5.87 -5.03
C VAL A 49 -11.70 7.32 -5.36
N GLY A 50 -12.88 7.61 -5.90
CA GLY A 50 -13.31 8.95 -6.28
C GLY A 50 -14.43 8.91 -7.31
N ASP A 51 -14.59 10.00 -8.05
CA ASP A 51 -15.62 10.10 -9.08
C ASP A 51 -15.31 9.15 -10.24
N LEU A 52 -16.31 8.36 -10.61
CA LEU A 52 -16.25 7.45 -11.75
C LEU A 52 -16.81 8.16 -12.99
N PRO A 53 -16.31 7.83 -14.19
CA PRO A 53 -16.78 8.46 -15.42
C PRO A 53 -18.29 8.32 -15.59
N THR A 54 -18.94 9.41 -16.00
CA THR A 54 -20.36 9.34 -16.38
C THR A 54 -20.51 8.66 -17.74
N PRO A 55 -21.71 8.18 -18.10
CA PRO A 55 -21.99 7.68 -19.44
C PRO A 55 -21.64 8.68 -20.56
N GLU A 56 -21.82 9.98 -20.31
CA GLU A 56 -21.46 11.03 -21.27
C GLU A 56 -19.95 11.20 -21.41
N ASP A 57 -19.18 11.07 -20.32
CA ASP A 57 -17.72 11.08 -20.36
C ASP A 57 -17.17 9.91 -21.19
N CYS A 58 -17.82 8.74 -21.08
CA CYS A 58 -17.51 7.57 -21.90
C CYS A 58 -17.81 7.82 -23.38
N ARG A 59 -19.01 8.36 -23.68
CA ARG A 59 -19.43 8.71 -25.05
C ARG A 59 -18.47 9.70 -25.72
N LEU A 60 -17.92 10.63 -24.94
CA LEU A 60 -16.98 11.65 -25.40
C LEU A 60 -15.51 11.18 -25.40
N GLY A 61 -15.22 9.99 -24.88
CA GLY A 61 -13.86 9.47 -24.75
C GLY A 61 -12.95 10.39 -23.93
N LYS A 62 -13.49 11.04 -22.89
CA LYS A 62 -12.67 11.93 -22.04
C LYS A 62 -11.61 11.12 -21.30
N PRO A 63 -10.41 11.66 -21.05
CA PRO A 63 -9.45 11.02 -20.15
C PRO A 63 -10.05 10.88 -18.74
N ASN A 64 -9.81 9.76 -18.06
CA ASN A 64 -10.09 9.60 -16.62
C ASN A 64 -8.82 9.17 -15.86
N ALA A 65 -8.93 9.16 -14.52
CA ALA A 65 -7.84 8.73 -13.64
C ALA A 65 -7.57 7.22 -13.67
N ILE A 66 -8.43 6.43 -14.31
CA ILE A 66 -8.42 4.95 -14.28
C ILE A 66 -7.69 4.39 -15.52
N GLY A 67 -7.65 5.13 -16.63
CA GLY A 67 -6.97 4.74 -17.86
C GLY A 67 -6.52 5.95 -18.68
N TRP A 68 -5.23 6.27 -18.61
CA TRP A 68 -4.62 7.33 -19.46
C TRP A 68 -4.37 6.86 -20.91
N TRP A 69 -4.32 5.55 -21.14
CA TRP A 69 -3.81 4.95 -22.38
C TRP A 69 -4.89 4.34 -23.29
N SER A 70 -6.15 4.22 -22.83
CA SER A 70 -7.27 3.69 -23.61
C SER A 70 -8.51 4.57 -23.41
N PRO A 71 -9.35 4.80 -24.44
CA PRO A 71 -10.65 5.44 -24.27
C PRO A 71 -11.48 4.71 -23.20
N ILE A 72 -12.37 5.44 -22.53
CA ILE A 72 -13.28 4.87 -21.54
C ILE A 72 -14.40 4.13 -22.28
N GLU A 73 -14.33 2.80 -22.27
CA GLU A 73 -15.27 1.95 -23.01
C GLU A 73 -16.44 1.47 -22.12
N ASP A 74 -16.22 1.36 -20.81
CA ASP A 74 -17.21 0.90 -19.84
C ASP A 74 -17.46 1.96 -18.76
N GLY A 75 -18.55 2.71 -18.92
CA GLY A 75 -19.12 3.51 -17.83
C GLY A 75 -19.91 2.63 -16.88
N LEU A 76 -19.91 2.96 -15.57
CA LEU A 76 -20.92 2.40 -14.68
C LEU A 76 -22.30 2.81 -15.20
N ARG A 77 -23.18 1.82 -15.38
CA ARG A 77 -24.57 2.02 -15.80
C ARG A 77 -25.34 2.88 -14.81
#